data_AF-A0A7D5KR16-F1
#
_entry.id   AF-A0A7D5KR16-F1
#
_cell.length_a   1.000
_cell.length_b   1.000
_cell.length_c   1.000
_cell.angle_alpha   90.00
_cell.angle_beta   90.00
_cell.angle_gamma   90.00
#
_symmetry.space_group_name_H-M   'P 1'
#
loop_
_entity.id
_entity.type
_entity.pdbx_description
1 polymer ?
#
loop_
_entity_poly.entity_id
_entity_poly.type
_entity_poly.pdbx_seq_one_letter_code
_entity_poly.pdbx_strand_id
1 'polypeptide(L)'
;MADETDDKRPMHSEPDEQAIEEPTTSGAQEASETAWMMKEGVTIGLISIMAVLVLALGLMQGTGLVDFLAPFADTGLGQWAAFAVLVLIVVAAFVWSRRGV
;
A
#
# COMPACT_ATOMS: atom_id res chain seq x y z
N MET A 1 -26.73 54.22 33.40
CA MET A 1 -25.58 54.58 32.56
C MET A 1 -25.21 53.31 31.81
N ALA A 2 -25.62 53.22 30.55
CA ALA A 2 -25.38 52.05 29.71
C ALA A 2 -23.93 52.11 29.22
N ASP A 3 -23.22 51.01 29.37
CA ASP A 3 -21.80 50.85 29.10
C ASP A 3 -21.55 50.92 27.58
N GLU A 4 -20.70 51.85 27.14
CA GLU A 4 -20.39 52.16 25.73
C GLU A 4 -19.51 51.09 25.05
N THR A 5 -19.40 49.89 25.64
CA THR A 5 -18.52 48.81 25.16
C THR A 5 -19.21 47.74 24.31
N ASP A 6 -20.53 47.82 24.08
CA ASP A 6 -21.27 46.81 23.30
C ASP A 6 -21.36 47.09 21.79
N ASP A 7 -20.67 48.14 21.30
CA ASP A 7 -20.69 48.55 19.86
C ASP A 7 -19.44 48.09 19.08
N LYS A 8 -18.63 47.20 19.66
CA LYS A 8 -17.38 46.69 19.05
C LYS A 8 -17.29 45.17 18.99
N ARG A 9 -18.42 44.47 18.99
CA ARG A 9 -18.42 43.07 18.54
C ARG A 9 -18.56 43.09 17.02
N PRO A 10 -17.60 42.57 16.25
CA PRO A 10 -17.77 42.40 14.81
C PRO A 10 -18.95 41.44 14.61
N MET A 11 -20.13 42.01 14.38
CA MET A 11 -21.32 41.26 14.01
C MET A 11 -21.15 40.90 12.55
N HIS A 12 -20.71 39.66 12.35
CA HIS A 12 -20.48 39.02 11.07
C HIS A 12 -19.25 39.57 10.32
N SER A 13 -18.19 38.77 10.34
CA SER A 13 -17.31 38.68 9.18
C SER A 13 -18.20 38.40 7.98
N GLU A 14 -18.39 39.40 7.11
CA GLU A 14 -18.93 39.18 5.78
C GLU A 14 -18.18 37.98 5.18
N PRO A 15 -18.88 37.00 4.58
CA PRO A 15 -18.16 35.94 3.88
C PRO A 15 -17.31 36.64 2.83
N ASP A 16 -15.99 36.47 2.92
CA ASP A 16 -15.06 37.03 1.95
C ASP A 16 -15.57 36.66 0.55
N GLU A 17 -16.10 37.64 -0.20
CA GLU A 17 -16.45 37.49 -1.63
C GLU A 17 -15.20 37.25 -2.49
N GLN A 18 -14.02 37.30 -1.85
CA GLN A 18 -12.73 36.86 -2.36
C GLN A 18 -12.32 35.49 -1.82
N ALA A 19 -13.26 34.64 -1.36
CA ALA A 19 -13.07 33.21 -1.40
C ALA A 19 -12.88 32.85 -2.87
N ILE A 20 -11.63 32.99 -3.31
CA ILE A 20 -11.15 32.74 -4.66
C ILE A 20 -11.81 31.44 -5.06
N GLU A 21 -12.66 31.49 -6.09
CA GLU A 21 -13.08 30.31 -6.83
C GLU A 21 -11.79 29.75 -7.45
N GLU A 22 -11.03 29.04 -6.63
CA GLU A 22 -9.91 28.26 -7.06
C GLU A 22 -10.52 27.29 -8.08
N PRO A 23 -10.09 27.34 -9.36
CA PRO A 23 -10.71 26.53 -10.38
C PRO A 23 -10.68 25.07 -9.91
N THR A 24 -11.81 24.38 -10.04
CA THR A 24 -12.10 23.00 -9.61
C THR A 24 -11.25 21.94 -10.35
N THR A 25 -9.97 22.22 -10.53
CA THR A 25 -8.90 21.29 -10.86
C THR A 25 -8.66 20.28 -9.72
N SER A 26 -9.11 20.59 -8.50
CA SER A 26 -8.95 19.76 -7.30
C SER A 26 -9.54 18.36 -7.46
N GLY A 27 -10.76 18.19 -7.99
CA GLY A 27 -11.40 16.88 -8.05
C GLY A 27 -10.72 15.88 -9.01
N ALA A 28 -10.23 16.35 -10.16
CA ALA A 28 -9.50 15.49 -11.11
C ALA A 28 -8.11 15.11 -10.58
N GLN A 29 -7.46 16.05 -9.88
CA GLN A 29 -6.16 15.84 -9.27
C GLN A 29 -6.28 14.89 -8.07
N GLU A 30 -7.26 15.10 -7.19
CA GLU A 30 -7.60 14.21 -6.07
C GLU A 30 -7.96 12.79 -6.54
N ALA A 31 -8.73 12.65 -7.62
CA ALA A 31 -9.05 11.34 -8.19
C ALA A 31 -7.80 10.61 -8.71
N SER A 32 -6.88 11.34 -9.34
CA SER A 32 -5.61 10.78 -9.84
C SER A 32 -4.68 10.35 -8.69
N GLU A 33 -4.62 11.14 -7.62
CA GLU A 33 -3.83 10.85 -6.42
C GLU A 33 -4.41 9.66 -5.65
N THR A 34 -5.74 9.62 -5.49
CA THR A 34 -6.45 8.50 -4.88
C THR A 34 -6.23 7.21 -5.67
N ALA A 35 -6.32 7.25 -7.00
CA ALA A 35 -6.08 6.09 -7.85
C ALA A 35 -4.63 5.59 -7.72
N TRP A 36 -3.66 6.50 -7.63
CA TRP A 36 -2.27 6.14 -7.42
C TRP A 36 -2.04 5.50 -6.03
N MET A 37 -2.57 6.11 -4.97
CA MET A 37 -2.49 5.55 -3.61
C MET A 37 -3.15 4.18 -3.51
N MET A 38 -4.30 3.99 -4.16
CA MET A 38 -5.01 2.71 -4.16
C MET A 38 -4.21 1.64 -4.91
N LYS A 39 -3.67 1.96 -6.09
CA LYS A 39 -2.84 1.03 -6.86
C LYS A 39 -1.59 0.62 -6.07
N GLU A 40 -0.95 1.58 -5.43
CA GLU A 40 0.26 1.35 -4.63
C GLU A 40 -0.04 0.53 -3.37
N GLY A 41 -1.10 0.90 -2.64
CA GLY A 41 -1.55 0.18 -1.45
C GLY A 41 -1.94 -1.27 -1.74
N VAL A 42 -2.66 -1.52 -2.84
CA VAL A 42 -3.02 -2.88 -3.28
C VAL A 42 -1.77 -3.70 -3.62
N THR A 43 -0.81 -3.08 -4.32
CA THR A 43 0.44 -3.73 -4.70
C THR A 43 1.21 -4.16 -3.45
N ILE A 44 1.44 -3.24 -2.51
CA ILE A 44 2.13 -3.52 -1.24
C ILE A 44 1.38 -4.60 -0.44
N GLY A 45 0.05 -4.51 -0.35
CA GLY A 45 -0.78 -5.49 0.35
C GLY A 45 -0.62 -6.91 -0.21
N LEU A 46 -0.72 -7.07 -1.53
CA LEU A 46 -0.53 -8.36 -2.21
C LEU A 46 0.86 -8.94 -1.95
N ILE A 47 1.90 -8.11 -2.00
CA ILE A 47 3.28 -8.52 -1.76
C ILE A 47 3.46 -8.99 -0.33
N SER A 48 2.90 -8.26 0.64
CA SER A 48 2.98 -8.63 2.06
C SER A 48 2.31 -9.99 2.31
N ILE A 49 1.14 -10.23 1.72
CA ILE A 49 0.45 -11.51 1.81
C ILE A 49 1.33 -12.62 1.21
N MET A 50 1.88 -12.38 0.02
CA MET A 50 2.78 -13.35 -0.63
C MET A 50 4.01 -13.68 0.20
N ALA A 51 4.65 -12.67 0.83
CA ALA A 51 5.82 -12.88 1.68
C ALA A 51 5.49 -13.78 2.88
N VAL A 52 4.35 -13.55 3.53
CA VAL A 52 3.88 -14.38 4.65
C VAL A 52 3.59 -15.81 4.20
N LEU A 53 2.95 -15.99 3.04
CA LEU A 53 2.68 -17.32 2.48
C LEU A 53 3.96 -18.09 2.17
N VAL A 54 4.94 -17.44 1.53
CA VAL A 54 6.25 -18.05 1.24
C VAL A 54 6.95 -18.45 2.54
N LEU A 55 6.94 -17.58 3.55
CA LEU A 55 7.51 -17.89 4.85
C LEU A 55 6.82 -19.07 5.52
N ALA A 56 5.48 -19.09 5.52
CA ALA A 56 4.70 -20.18 6.09
C ALA A 56 5.01 -21.51 5.41
N LEU A 57 5.07 -21.54 4.07
CA LEU A 57 5.46 -22.72 3.30
C LEU A 57 6.88 -23.18 3.64
N GLY A 58 7.83 -22.25 3.76
CA GLY A 58 9.21 -22.56 4.15
C GLY A 58 9.30 -23.17 5.56
N LEU A 59 8.52 -22.67 6.52
CA LEU A 59 8.45 -23.23 7.87
C LEU A 59 7.79 -24.61 7.89
N MET A 60 6.71 -24.81 7.13
CA MET A 60 6.04 -26.11 7.01
C MET A 60 6.95 -27.15 6.35
N GLN A 61 7.71 -26.77 5.33
CA GLN A 61 8.72 -27.64 4.71
C GLN A 61 9.88 -27.92 5.66
N GLY A 62 10.39 -26.90 6.37
CA GLY A 62 11.50 -27.05 7.32
C GLY A 62 11.16 -27.93 8.53
N THR A 63 9.89 -27.98 8.92
CA THR A 63 9.39 -28.87 9.98
C THR A 63 9.02 -30.27 9.47
N GLY A 64 9.04 -30.51 8.16
CA GLY A 64 8.61 -31.76 7.53
C GLY A 64 7.09 -31.96 7.55
N LEU A 65 6.31 -30.92 7.86
CA LEU A 65 4.85 -30.98 7.90
C LEU A 65 4.25 -31.11 6.49
N VAL A 66 4.91 -30.49 5.49
CA VAL A 66 4.50 -30.50 4.09
C VAL A 66 5.72 -30.72 3.22
N ASP A 67 5.61 -31.61 2.24
CA ASP A 67 6.67 -31.86 1.26
C ASP A 67 6.26 -31.37 -0.14
N PHE A 68 6.05 -30.05 -0.25
CA PHE A 68 5.45 -29.40 -1.43
C PHE A 68 6.32 -29.54 -2.69
N LEU A 69 7.64 -29.63 -2.50
CA LEU A 69 8.61 -29.68 -3.58
C LEU A 69 9.15 -31.09 -3.87
N ALA A 70 8.63 -32.12 -3.20
CA ALA A 70 8.98 -33.51 -3.46
C ALA A 70 8.89 -33.92 -4.95
N PRO A 71 7.88 -33.49 -5.74
CA PRO A 71 7.82 -33.84 -7.16
C PRO A 71 8.95 -33.26 -8.02
N PHE A 72 9.63 -32.23 -7.54
CA PHE A 72 10.68 -31.51 -8.26
C PHE A 72 12.09 -31.87 -7.77
N ALA A 73 12.20 -32.39 -6.53
CA ALA A 73 13.46 -32.81 -5.96
C ALA A 73 13.25 -33.87 -4.86
N ASP A 74 13.88 -35.02 -5.05
CA ASP A 74 13.79 -36.16 -4.12
C ASP A 74 14.73 -36.06 -2.91
N THR A 75 15.60 -35.05 -2.89
CA THR A 75 16.59 -34.85 -1.82
C THR A 75 16.30 -33.56 -1.06
N GLY A 76 16.50 -33.57 0.26
CA GLY A 76 16.25 -32.38 1.09
C GLY A 76 17.02 -31.14 0.62
N LEU A 77 18.28 -31.31 0.18
CA LEU A 77 19.06 -30.21 -0.41
C LEU A 77 18.44 -29.70 -1.72
N GLY A 78 17.99 -30.61 -2.59
CA GLY A 78 17.30 -30.25 -3.84
C GLY A 78 15.98 -29.51 -3.60
N GLN A 79 15.22 -29.90 -2.58
CA GLN A 79 13.97 -29.22 -2.20
C GLN A 79 14.24 -27.81 -1.68
N TRP A 80 15.29 -27.61 -0.87
CA TRP A 80 15.72 -26.29 -0.42
C TRP A 80 16.22 -25.42 -1.58
N ALA A 81 16.92 -26.00 -2.56
CA ALA A 81 17.34 -25.29 -3.76
C ALA A 81 16.12 -24.86 -4.60
N ALA A 82 15.15 -25.74 -4.82
CA ALA A 82 13.90 -25.43 -5.52
C ALA A 82 13.09 -24.33 -4.78
N PHE A 83 13.06 -24.38 -3.44
CA PHE A 83 12.44 -23.35 -2.62
C PHE A 83 13.16 -22.00 -2.77
N ALA A 84 14.49 -21.99 -2.78
CA ALA A 84 15.27 -20.78 -3.01
C ALA A 84 14.98 -20.16 -4.38
N VAL A 85 14.83 -20.98 -5.43
CA VAL A 85 14.42 -20.50 -6.76
C VAL A 85 13.02 -19.87 -6.72
N LEU A 86 12.06 -20.50 -6.02
CA LEU A 86 10.73 -19.92 -5.84
C LEU A 86 10.79 -18.55 -5.15
N VAL A 87 11.56 -18.43 -4.06
CA VAL A 87 11.78 -17.16 -3.37
C VAL A 87 12.36 -16.11 -4.31
N LEU A 88 13.37 -16.47 -5.11
CA LEU A 88 13.96 -15.57 -6.10
C LEU A 88 12.95 -15.12 -7.16
N ILE A 89 12.06 -15.99 -7.63
CA ILE A 89 10.99 -15.63 -8.57
C ILE A 89 10.04 -14.61 -7.93
N VAL A 90 9.63 -14.82 -6.68
CA VAL A 90 8.76 -13.88 -5.96
C VAL A 90 9.45 -12.53 -5.77
N VAL A 91 10.73 -12.52 -5.40
CA VAL A 91 11.53 -11.29 -5.27
C VAL A 91 11.71 -10.59 -6.62
N ALA A 92 11.95 -11.34 -7.70
CA ALA A 92 12.07 -10.78 -9.03
C ALA A 92 10.76 -10.16 -9.51
N ALA A 93 9.63 -10.84 -9.29
CA ALA A 93 8.29 -10.33 -9.57
C ALA A 93 8.00 -9.06 -8.75
N PHE A 94 8.43 -9.02 -7.49
CA PHE A 94 8.36 -7.83 -6.65
C PHE A 94 9.17 -6.67 -7.24
N VAL A 95 10.46 -6.87 -7.50
CA VAL A 95 11.32 -5.82 -8.06
C VAL A 95 10.78 -5.33 -9.41
N TRP A 96 10.25 -6.23 -10.23
CA TRP A 96 9.67 -5.88 -11.51
C TRP A 96 8.36 -5.08 -11.35
N SER A 97 7.49 -5.43 -10.40
CA SER A 97 6.25 -4.69 -10.16
C SER A 97 6.51 -3.24 -9.75
N ARG A 98 7.66 -2.96 -9.08
CA ARG A 98 8.10 -1.60 -8.74
C ARG A 98 8.57 -0.77 -9.92
N ARG A 99 8.95 -1.36 -11.05
CA ARG A 99 9.47 -0.61 -12.21
C ARG A 99 8.39 0.09 -13.05
N GLY A 100 7.11 -0.20 -12.81
CA GLY A 100 5.96 0.38 -13.52
C GLY A 100 5.03 1.21 -12.64
N VAL A 101 5.52 1.62 -11.45
CA VAL A 101 4.87 2.56 -10.53
C VAL A 101 5.51 3.93 -10.68
#